data_AF-A0A3N7DS11-F1
#
_entry.id   AF-A0A3N7DS11-F1
#
_cell.length_a   1.000
_cell.length_b   1.000
_cell.length_c   1.000
_cell.angle_alpha   90.00
_cell.angle_beta   90.00
_cell.angle_gamma   90.00
#
_symmetry.space_group_name_H-M   'P 1'
#
loop_
_entity.id
_entity.type
_entity.pdbx_description
1 polymer ?
#
loop_
_entity_poly.entity_id
_entity_poly.type
_entity_poly.pdbx_seq_one_letter_code
_entity_poly.pdbx_strand_id
1 'polypeptide(L)'
;MKLKIVPILLLILIAGCKKTKVSYDKNTVACGIKNPLENLPWLKSEFQDIAGFPETNGIVLYEFNGKEIIDIYKSYYSSLNGRQFYCDGQQVKFDSGKDLQDYIQMRKKVSILFGQKFALSQ
;
A
#
# COMPACT_ATOMS: atom_id res chain seq x y z
N MET A 1 42.94 39.67 31.88
CA MET A 1 41.92 39.64 30.80
C MET A 1 42.30 38.61 29.76
N LYS A 2 41.70 37.41 29.79
CA LYS A 2 41.52 36.54 28.61
C LYS A 2 40.24 35.72 28.84
N LEU A 3 39.16 36.15 28.22
CA LEU A 3 37.90 35.41 28.10
C LEU A 3 37.48 35.47 26.64
N LYS A 4 36.74 34.46 26.20
CA LYS A 4 36.31 34.11 24.82
C LYS A 4 37.29 33.08 24.23
N ILE A 5 36.84 31.90 23.83
CA ILE A 5 35.81 31.65 22.83
C ILE A 5 35.08 30.33 23.17
N VAL A 6 33.75 30.36 23.17
CA VAL A 6 32.88 29.17 23.14
C VAL A 6 32.63 28.83 21.67
N PRO A 7 32.98 27.64 21.16
CA PRO A 7 32.45 27.14 19.90
C PRO A 7 31.33 26.14 20.23
N ILE A 8 30.09 26.56 20.02
CA ILE A 8 29.27 26.18 18.85
C ILE A 8 28.89 24.69 18.91
N LEU A 9 27.72 24.53 19.51
CA LEU A 9 26.79 23.42 19.41
C LEU A 9 26.52 23.10 17.93
N LEU A 10 27.27 22.16 17.35
CA LEU A 10 26.96 21.63 16.02
C LEU A 10 26.15 20.33 16.18
N LEU A 11 24.84 20.49 16.38
CA LEU A 11 23.85 19.45 16.15
C LEU A 11 23.92 19.05 14.66
N ILE A 12 24.62 17.97 14.34
CA ILE A 12 24.40 17.26 13.09
C ILE A 12 23.55 16.03 13.44
N LEU A 13 22.24 16.25 13.48
CA LEU A 13 21.25 15.18 13.36
C LEU A 13 21.43 14.58 11.97
N ILE A 14 22.34 13.60 11.86
CA ILE A 14 22.32 12.62 10.77
C ILE A 14 21.05 11.79 10.96
N ALA A 15 19.92 12.35 10.51
CA ALA A 15 18.74 11.59 10.17
C ALA A 15 19.13 10.70 8.97
N GLY A 16 19.78 9.58 9.27
CA GLY A 16 19.98 8.53 8.31
C GLY A 16 18.59 8.12 7.80
N CYS A 17 18.30 8.45 6.54
CA CYS A 17 17.20 7.85 5.81
C CYS A 17 17.49 6.34 5.76
N LYS A 18 17.03 5.60 6.77
CA LYS A 18 16.84 4.17 6.63
C LYS A 18 15.83 4.05 5.49
N LYS A 19 16.30 3.63 4.32
CA LYS A 19 15.41 3.09 3.28
C LYS A 19 14.66 1.95 3.97
N THR A 20 13.44 2.21 4.41
CA THR A 20 12.52 1.17 4.84
C THR A 20 12.35 0.31 3.61
N LYS A 21 13.08 -0.82 3.57
CA LYS A 21 12.86 -1.84 2.57
C LYS A 21 11.43 -2.28 2.80
N VAL A 22 10.54 -1.79 1.95
CA VAL A 22 9.15 -2.22 1.92
C VAL A 22 9.22 -3.70 1.59
N SER A 23 9.03 -4.52 2.61
CA SER A 23 9.10 -5.97 2.46
C SER A 23 7.78 -6.41 1.82
N TYR A 24 7.68 -6.30 0.49
CA TYR A 24 6.67 -7.07 -0.24
C TYR A 24 7.19 -8.51 -0.34
N ASP A 25 6.39 -9.47 0.12
CA ASP A 25 6.78 -10.87 0.07
C ASP A 25 6.64 -11.40 -1.36
N LYS A 26 7.79 -11.75 -1.98
CA LYS A 26 7.86 -12.31 -3.33
C LYS A 26 7.23 -13.71 -3.44
N ASN A 27 6.90 -14.35 -2.32
CA ASN A 27 6.20 -15.62 -2.31
C ASN A 27 4.68 -15.48 -2.24
N THR A 28 4.16 -14.27 -2.04
CA THR A 28 2.72 -14.04 -2.02
C THR A 28 2.11 -14.41 -3.38
N VAL A 29 0.96 -15.07 -3.32
CA VAL A 29 0.12 -15.40 -4.47
C VAL A 29 -1.14 -14.56 -4.38
N ALA A 30 -1.52 -13.95 -5.49
CA ALA A 30 -2.82 -13.31 -5.67
C ALA A 30 -3.26 -13.58 -7.11
N CYS A 31 -4.55 -13.78 -7.36
CA CYS A 31 -5.08 -14.01 -8.70
C CYS A 31 -4.46 -15.24 -9.38
N GLY A 32 -4.09 -16.25 -8.59
CA GLY A 32 -3.36 -17.43 -9.06
C GLY A 32 -1.92 -17.15 -9.52
N ILE A 33 -1.40 -15.93 -9.33
CA ILE A 33 -0.09 -15.50 -9.81
C ILE A 33 0.86 -15.29 -8.62
N LYS A 34 2.00 -15.99 -8.64
CA LYS A 34 3.08 -15.78 -7.68
C LYS A 34 3.77 -14.45 -7.97
N ASN A 35 4.10 -13.69 -6.92
CA ASN A 35 4.71 -12.36 -7.02
C ASN A 35 3.91 -11.42 -7.95
N PRO A 36 2.63 -11.16 -7.62
CA PRO A 36 1.70 -10.48 -8.52
C PRO A 36 2.13 -9.05 -8.87
N LEU A 37 2.88 -8.37 -8.00
CA LEU A 37 3.40 -7.02 -8.28
C LEU A 37 4.42 -6.98 -9.43
N GLU A 38 5.05 -8.10 -9.76
CA GLU A 38 5.98 -8.21 -10.89
C GLU A 38 5.39 -8.96 -12.08
N ASN A 39 4.45 -9.88 -11.82
CA ASN A 39 3.99 -10.87 -12.80
C ASN A 39 2.55 -10.64 -13.30
N LEU A 40 1.77 -9.74 -12.67
CA LEU A 40 0.46 -9.33 -13.16
C LEU A 40 0.58 -7.95 -13.83
N PRO A 41 0.56 -7.84 -15.18
CA PRO A 41 1.00 -6.62 -15.88
C PRO A 41 0.27 -5.33 -15.49
N TRP A 42 -1.06 -5.38 -15.35
CA TRP A 42 -1.84 -4.21 -14.97
C TRP A 42 -1.50 -3.78 -13.53
N LEU A 43 -1.33 -4.73 -12.62
CA LEU A 43 -1.00 -4.45 -11.23
C LEU A 43 0.44 -3.94 -11.08
N LYS A 44 1.37 -4.45 -11.89
CA LYS A 44 2.75 -3.95 -11.94
C LYS A 44 2.80 -2.46 -12.27
N SER A 45 2.00 -2.01 -13.25
CA SER A 45 1.92 -0.59 -13.60
C SER A 45 1.41 0.24 -12.42
N GLU A 46 0.37 -0.22 -11.74
CA GLU A 46 -0.17 0.45 -10.55
C GLU A 46 0.83 0.49 -9.39
N PHE A 47 1.59 -0.60 -9.20
CA PHE A 47 2.63 -0.69 -8.19
C PHE A 47 3.79 0.25 -8.46
N GLN A 48 4.29 0.29 -9.70
CA GLN A 48 5.40 1.16 -10.09
C GLN A 48 5.12 2.64 -9.83
N ASP A 49 3.87 3.07 -9.99
CA ASP A 49 3.43 4.43 -9.70
C ASP A 49 3.56 4.81 -8.21
N ILE A 50 3.41 3.84 -7.30
CA ILE A 50 3.36 4.11 -5.85
C ILE A 50 4.53 3.50 -5.06
N ALA A 51 5.41 2.73 -5.69
CA ALA A 51 6.48 1.96 -5.04
C ALA A 51 7.42 2.82 -4.17
N GLY A 52 7.59 4.10 -4.53
CA GLY A 52 8.43 5.06 -3.80
C GLY A 52 7.81 5.60 -2.51
N PHE A 53 6.51 5.38 -2.27
CA PHE A 53 5.75 6.04 -1.20
C PHE A 53 4.92 5.04 -0.38
N PRO A 54 5.54 4.04 0.26
CA PRO A 54 4.86 2.96 0.98
C PRO A 54 4.14 3.37 2.27
N GLU A 55 4.45 4.55 2.81
CA GLU A 55 3.82 5.06 4.04
C GLU A 55 2.42 5.62 3.78
N THR A 56 2.16 6.06 2.56
CA THR A 56 0.94 6.77 2.17
C THR A 56 0.12 6.00 1.12
N ASN A 57 0.67 4.94 0.55
CA ASN A 57 0.04 4.12 -0.48
C ASN A 57 0.09 2.62 -0.11
N GLY A 58 -0.75 1.82 -0.76
CA GLY A 58 -0.77 0.38 -0.54
C GLY A 58 -1.60 -0.39 -1.55
N ILE A 59 -1.33 -1.70 -1.59
CA ILE A 59 -2.04 -2.67 -2.42
C ILE A 59 -2.37 -3.85 -1.51
N VAL A 60 -3.65 -4.16 -1.37
CA VAL A 60 -4.14 -5.16 -0.42
C VAL A 60 -5.04 -6.14 -1.16
N LEU A 61 -4.80 -7.43 -0.96
CA LEU A 61 -5.64 -8.50 -1.44
C LEU A 61 -6.75 -8.78 -0.41
N TYR A 62 -7.99 -8.74 -0.89
CA TYR A 62 -9.18 -9.10 -0.15
C TYR A 62 -9.90 -10.27 -0.83
N GLU A 63 -10.69 -10.99 -0.05
CA GLU A 63 -11.71 -11.92 -0.54
C GLU A 63 -13.10 -11.36 -0.23
N PHE A 64 -13.98 -11.36 -1.21
CA PHE A 64 -15.39 -11.02 -1.05
C PHE A 64 -16.25 -11.92 -1.94
N ASN A 65 -17.24 -12.60 -1.34
CA ASN A 65 -18.10 -13.57 -2.02
C ASN A 65 -17.32 -14.63 -2.83
N GLY A 66 -16.23 -15.15 -2.25
CA GLY A 66 -15.39 -16.17 -2.88
C GLY A 66 -14.55 -15.67 -4.07
N LYS A 67 -14.46 -14.35 -4.27
CA LYS A 67 -13.63 -13.72 -5.31
C LYS A 67 -12.49 -12.94 -4.67
N GLU A 68 -11.32 -13.05 -5.27
CA GLU A 68 -10.18 -12.17 -4.97
C GLU A 68 -10.43 -10.77 -5.56
N ILE A 69 -10.25 -9.75 -4.73
CA ILE A 69 -10.37 -8.33 -5.07
C ILE A 69 -9.11 -7.62 -4.59
N ILE A 70 -8.49 -6.84 -5.48
CA ILE A 70 -7.33 -6.04 -5.15
C ILE A 70 -7.78 -4.61 -4.88
N ASP A 71 -7.60 -4.15 -3.65
CA ASP A 71 -7.73 -2.75 -3.31
C ASP A 71 -6.40 -2.03 -3.51
N ILE A 72 -6.45 -0.94 -4.25
CA ILE A 72 -5.33 -0.02 -4.42
C ILE A 72 -5.65 1.27 -3.69
N TYR A 73 -4.77 1.64 -2.76
CA TYR A 73 -4.84 2.86 -1.99
C TYR A 73 -3.74 3.78 -2.48
N LYS A 74 -4.13 4.89 -3.10
CA LYS A 74 -3.20 5.95 -3.48
C LYS A 74 -3.47 7.20 -2.67
N SER A 75 -2.41 7.89 -2.25
CA SER A 75 -2.51 9.09 -1.40
C SER A 75 -3.24 10.25 -2.10
N TYR A 76 -3.27 10.23 -3.43
CA TYR A 76 -3.97 11.21 -4.24
C TYR A 76 -5.40 10.78 -4.64
N TYR A 77 -5.87 9.61 -4.19
CA TYR A 77 -7.29 9.28 -4.31
C TYR A 77 -8.11 10.11 -3.33
N SER A 78 -9.26 10.62 -3.79
CA SER A 78 -10.23 11.33 -2.94
C SER A 78 -10.94 10.41 -1.94
N SER A 79 -10.90 9.09 -2.18
CA SER A 79 -11.56 8.07 -1.36
C SER A 79 -10.59 7.42 -0.39
N LEU A 80 -11.03 7.28 0.87
CA LEU A 80 -10.32 6.50 1.89
C LEU A 80 -10.44 4.99 1.69
N ASN A 81 -11.38 4.54 0.84
CA ASN A 81 -11.67 3.13 0.61
C ASN A 81 -10.82 2.51 -0.50
N GLY A 82 -9.88 3.29 -1.07
CA GLY A 82 -9.12 2.86 -2.24
C GLY A 82 -9.99 2.69 -3.48
N ARG A 83 -9.44 2.02 -4.49
CA ARG A 83 -10.16 1.55 -5.67
C ARG A 83 -10.02 0.04 -5.76
N GLN A 84 -11.14 -0.62 -6.06
CA GLN A 84 -11.29 -2.07 -6.11
C GLN A 84 -11.11 -2.58 -7.53
N PHE A 85 -10.36 -3.66 -7.71
CA PHE A 85 -10.15 -4.30 -9.01
C PHE A 85 -10.33 -5.82 -8.92
N TYR A 86 -10.94 -6.40 -9.93
CA TYR A 86 -10.87 -7.84 -10.16
C TYR A 86 -9.49 -8.24 -10.65
N CYS A 87 -9.20 -9.54 -10.62
CA CYS A 87 -7.91 -10.11 -11.05
C CYS A 87 -7.54 -9.83 -12.51
N ASP A 88 -8.54 -9.58 -13.37
CA ASP A 88 -8.33 -9.20 -14.77
C ASP A 88 -8.05 -7.70 -14.96
N GLY A 89 -8.03 -6.91 -13.89
CA GLY A 89 -7.78 -5.47 -13.90
C GLY A 89 -9.03 -4.63 -14.16
N GLN A 90 -10.21 -5.22 -14.31
CA GLN A 90 -11.44 -4.44 -14.39
C GLN A 90 -11.77 -3.84 -13.02
N GLN A 91 -12.04 -2.53 -13.00
CA GLN A 91 -12.46 -1.85 -11.78
C GLN A 91 -13.84 -2.38 -11.35
N VAL A 92 -13.96 -2.74 -10.08
CA VAL A 92 -15.25 -3.14 -9.51
C VAL A 92 -16.17 -1.91 -9.49
N LYS A 93 -17.40 -2.10 -9.98
CA LYS A 93 -18.45 -1.11 -9.91
C LYS A 93 -19.44 -1.52 -8.84
N PHE A 94 -19.71 -0.62 -7.92
CA PHE A 94 -20.77 -0.78 -6.93
C PHE A 94 -21.98 0.01 -7.42
N ASP A 95 -23.13 -0.65 -7.53
CA ASP A 95 -24.35 -0.05 -8.06
C ASP A 95 -24.99 0.92 -7.08
N SER A 96 -24.67 0.76 -5.78
CA SER A 96 -25.14 1.63 -4.72
C SER A 96 -24.09 1.86 -3.62
N GLY A 97 -24.35 2.87 -2.78
CA GLY A 97 -23.58 3.07 -1.56
C GLY A 97 -23.69 1.87 -0.61
N LYS A 98 -24.81 1.12 -0.64
CA LYS A 98 -24.99 -0.08 0.17
C LYS A 98 -24.03 -1.18 -0.28
N ASP A 99 -23.88 -1.42 -1.57
CA ASP A 99 -22.99 -2.48 -2.08
C ASP A 99 -21.52 -2.20 -1.73
N LEU A 100 -21.12 -0.93 -1.77
CA LEU A 100 -19.80 -0.52 -1.31
C LEU A 100 -19.63 -0.76 0.21
N GLN A 101 -20.65 -0.45 1.02
CA GLN A 101 -20.60 -0.70 2.46
C GLN A 101 -20.54 -2.19 2.78
N ASP A 102 -21.36 -3.01 2.10
CA ASP A 102 -21.34 -4.46 2.24
C ASP A 102 -19.96 -5.02 1.91
N TYR A 103 -19.35 -4.56 0.81
CA TYR A 103 -17.97 -4.91 0.47
C TYR A 103 -17.00 -4.54 1.59
N ILE A 104 -17.02 -3.29 2.07
CA ILE A 104 -16.08 -2.82 3.10
C ILE A 104 -16.22 -3.63 4.40
N GLN A 105 -17.45 -3.95 4.81
CA GLN A 105 -17.75 -4.63 6.07
C GLN A 105 -17.51 -6.13 6.02
N MET A 106 -17.75 -6.77 4.87
CA MET A 106 -17.76 -8.23 4.76
C MET A 106 -16.52 -8.79 4.07
N ARG A 107 -15.73 -7.97 3.38
CA ARG A 107 -14.46 -8.41 2.78
C ARG A 107 -13.50 -8.93 3.85
N LYS A 108 -12.78 -9.99 3.51
CA LYS A 108 -11.73 -10.56 4.36
C LYS A 108 -10.38 -10.15 3.82
N LYS A 109 -9.53 -9.55 4.64
CA LYS A 109 -8.14 -9.25 4.25
C LYS A 109 -7.39 -10.57 4.12
N VAL A 110 -6.83 -10.84 2.95
CA VAL A 110 -6.07 -12.07 2.67
C VAL A 110 -4.58 -11.81 2.82
N SER A 111 -4.07 -10.76 2.17
CA SER A 111 -2.65 -10.41 2.23
C SER A 111 -2.43 -8.93 1.91
N ILE A 112 -1.32 -8.38 2.38
CA ILE A 112 -0.86 -7.05 2.01
C ILE A 112 0.24 -7.26 0.97
N LEU A 113 -0.04 -6.85 -0.26
CA LEU A 113 0.92 -6.96 -1.35
C LEU A 113 1.97 -5.85 -1.25
N PHE A 114 1.54 -4.64 -0.89
CA PHE A 114 2.40 -3.46 -0.72
C PHE A 114 1.82 -2.45 0.29
N GLY A 115 2.68 -1.66 0.92
CA GLY A 115 2.31 -0.53 1.78
C GLY A 115 2.43 -0.82 3.28
N GLN A 116 3.19 0.01 3.99
CA GLN A 116 3.50 -0.17 5.42
C GLN A 116 2.30 0.15 6.31
N LYS A 117 1.51 1.17 5.94
CA LYS A 117 0.31 1.59 6.66
C LYS A 117 -0.71 0.45 6.83
N PHE A 118 -0.78 -0.47 5.87
CA PHE A 118 -1.80 -1.51 5.83
C PHE A 118 -1.44 -2.75 6.66
N ALA A 119 -0.16 -2.87 7.07
CA ALA A 119 0.37 -3.94 7.93
C ALA A 119 0.01 -3.80 9.42
N LEU A 120 -0.48 -2.63 9.83
CA LEU A 120 -0.76 -2.31 11.24
C LEU A 120 -2.25 -2.35 11.60
N SER A 121 -3.12 -2.69 10.64
CA SER A 121 -4.56 -2.88 10.88
C SER A 121 -4.87 -4.39 10.85
N GLN A 122 -4.83 -5.03 12.01
CA GLN A 122 -5.45 -6.35 12.21
C GLN A 122 -6.81 -6.15 12.86
#